data_AF-A0A8J6VQM5-F1
#
_entry.id   AF-A0A8J6VQM5-F1
#
_cell.length_a   1.000
_cell.length_b   1.000
_cell.length_c   1.000
_cell.angle_alpha   90.00
_cell.angle_beta   90.00
_cell.angle_gamma   90.00
#
_symmetry.space_group_name_H-M   'P 1'
#
loop_
_entity.id
_entity.type
_entity.pdbx_description
1 polymer ?
#
loop_
_entity_poly.entity_id
_entity_poly.type
_entity_poly.pdbx_seq_one_letter_code
_entity_poly.pdbx_strand_id
1 'polypeptide(L)'
;MTAVSITKFKQPKWQAIAVFTLAFWLSSSLILDLVIMPGMYAGGMMTQSSFASAGYSIFWVFNRIELLCAALVLTGVLVLYNVQADSSRNRRLTLILSGLLLAIALAYTYALAPTMSTLGLQLNLFEPAAAIPAAMDQMHWGYWTLELTKLAAAGTLLTSLYRNPA
;
A
#
# COMPACT_ATOMS: atom_id res chain seq x y z
N MET A 1 51.37 -0.10 -8.01
CA MET A 1 50.09 0.64 -8.04
C MET A 1 49.00 -0.34 -8.46
N THR A 2 48.30 -0.94 -7.50
CA THR A 2 47.21 -1.88 -7.75
C THR A 2 45.93 -1.08 -7.97
N ALA A 3 45.50 -0.97 -9.24
CA ALA A 3 44.20 -0.43 -9.59
C ALA A 3 43.13 -1.43 -9.12
N VAL A 4 42.46 -1.13 -8.01
CA VAL A 4 41.25 -1.83 -7.60
C VAL A 4 40.15 -1.42 -8.58
N SER A 5 39.87 -2.27 -9.56
CA SER A 5 38.69 -2.14 -10.40
C SER A 5 37.47 -2.38 -9.54
N ILE A 6 36.83 -1.31 -9.08
CA ILE A 6 35.51 -1.38 -8.46
C ILE A 6 34.55 -1.77 -9.58
N THR A 7 34.31 -3.07 -9.70
CA THR A 7 33.28 -3.64 -10.56
C THR A 7 31.99 -2.86 -10.34
N LYS A 8 31.53 -2.12 -11.37
CA LYS A 8 30.19 -1.52 -11.43
C LYS A 8 29.16 -2.64 -11.27
N PHE A 9 28.81 -2.94 -10.03
CA PHE A 9 27.84 -3.98 -9.71
C PHE A 9 26.52 -3.62 -10.38
N LYS A 10 25.87 -4.62 -10.96
CA LYS A 10 24.60 -4.58 -11.69
C LYS A 10 23.47 -3.90 -10.88
N GLN A 11 23.42 -2.57 -10.88
CA GLN A 11 22.43 -1.73 -10.20
C GLN A 11 21.02 -1.64 -10.84
N PRO A 12 20.79 -1.91 -12.16
CA PRO A 12 19.46 -1.73 -12.74
C PRO A 12 18.43 -2.73 -12.19
N LYS A 13 18.87 -3.82 -11.54
CA LYS A 13 17.98 -4.86 -11.00
C LYS A 13 17.14 -4.36 -9.82
N TRP A 14 17.73 -3.66 -8.85
CA TRP A 14 16.99 -3.19 -7.67
C TRP A 14 16.00 -2.07 -8.00
N GLN A 15 16.39 -1.18 -8.91
CA GLN A 15 15.49 -0.16 -9.44
C GLN A 15 14.32 -0.80 -10.19
N ALA A 16 14.58 -1.77 -11.08
CA ALA A 16 13.53 -2.50 -11.77
C ALA A 16 12.58 -3.24 -10.81
N ILE A 17 13.12 -3.89 -9.77
CA ILE A 17 12.31 -4.54 -8.72
C ILE A 17 11.42 -3.52 -8.03
N ALA A 18 11.96 -2.36 -7.62
CA ALA A 18 11.18 -1.32 -6.93
C ALA A 18 10.08 -0.74 -7.83
N VAL A 19 10.40 -0.43 -9.09
CA VAL A 19 9.44 0.09 -10.09
C VAL A 19 8.33 -0.92 -10.36
N PHE A 20 8.69 -2.19 -10.59
CA PHE A 20 7.71 -3.25 -10.81
C PHE A 20 6.82 -3.47 -9.59
N THR A 21 7.40 -3.47 -8.39
CA THR A 21 6.66 -3.63 -7.14
C THR A 21 5.67 -2.48 -6.93
N LEU A 22 6.09 -1.24 -7.18
CA LEU A 22 5.21 -0.06 -7.10
C LEU A 22 4.06 -0.15 -8.10
N ALA A 23 4.35 -0.48 -9.36
CA ALA A 23 3.34 -0.62 -10.40
C ALA A 23 2.33 -1.72 -10.04
N PHE A 24 2.81 -2.90 -9.67
CA PHE A 24 1.98 -4.02 -9.21
C PHE A 24 1.10 -3.64 -8.03
N TRP A 25 1.67 -2.99 -7.03
CA TRP A 25 0.95 -2.61 -5.81
C TRP A 25 -0.14 -1.57 -6.09
N LEU A 26 0.15 -0.55 -6.90
CA LEU A 26 -0.83 0.47 -7.28
C LEU A 26 -1.96 -0.10 -8.12
N SER A 27 -1.64 -0.90 -9.14
CA SER A 27 -2.66 -1.56 -9.97
C SER A 27 -3.56 -2.45 -9.12
N SER A 28 -2.98 -3.21 -8.19
CA SER A 28 -3.75 -4.09 -7.31
C SER A 28 -4.66 -3.32 -6.36
N SER A 29 -4.22 -2.15 -5.86
CA SER A 29 -5.05 -1.26 -5.02
C SER A 29 -6.24 -0.72 -5.79
N LEU A 30 -6.02 -0.24 -7.02
CA LEU A 30 -7.11 0.25 -7.87
C LEU A 30 -8.11 -0.85 -8.24
N ILE A 31 -7.64 -2.07 -8.51
CA ILE A 31 -8.54 -3.21 -8.75
C ILE A 31 -9.39 -3.50 -7.51
N LEU A 32 -8.78 -3.51 -6.32
CA LEU A 32 -9.50 -3.73 -5.08
C LEU A 32 -10.60 -2.69 -4.87
N ASP A 33 -10.27 -1.40 -5.00
CA ASP A 33 -11.18 -0.29 -4.67
C ASP A 33 -12.21 0.01 -5.75
N LEU A 34 -11.86 -0.14 -7.02
CA LEU A 34 -12.72 0.27 -8.15
C LEU A 34 -13.45 -0.89 -8.81
N VAL A 35 -12.99 -2.13 -8.59
CA VAL A 35 -13.58 -3.31 -9.23
C VAL A 35 -14.15 -4.27 -8.19
N ILE A 36 -13.33 -4.71 -7.23
CA ILE A 36 -13.75 -5.75 -6.27
C ILE A 36 -14.80 -5.20 -5.31
N MET A 37 -14.52 -4.08 -4.62
CA MET A 37 -15.44 -3.49 -3.66
C MET A 37 -16.78 -3.06 -4.28
N PRO A 38 -16.82 -2.32 -5.40
CA PRO A 38 -18.07 -1.98 -6.07
C PRO A 38 -18.79 -3.21 -6.64
N GLY A 39 -18.05 -4.22 -7.11
CA GLY A 39 -18.61 -5.48 -7.57
C GLY A 39 -19.35 -6.24 -6.46
N MET A 40 -18.77 -6.30 -5.26
CA MET A 40 -19.44 -6.90 -4.09
C MET A 40 -20.68 -6.10 -3.67
N TYR A 41 -20.63 -4.76 -3.78
CA TYR A 41 -21.77 -3.90 -3.51
C TYR A 41 -22.92 -4.16 -4.50
N ALA A 42 -22.62 -4.08 -5.81
CA ALA A 42 -23.59 -4.27 -6.88
C ALA A 42 -24.16 -5.70 -6.92
N GLY A 43 -23.37 -6.69 -6.54
CA GLY A 43 -23.79 -8.09 -6.38
C GLY A 43 -24.72 -8.33 -5.19
N GLY A 44 -25.05 -7.31 -4.40
CA GLY A 44 -25.95 -7.41 -3.26
C GLY A 44 -25.34 -8.13 -2.05
N MET A 45 -24.03 -8.33 -2.00
CA MET A 45 -23.40 -9.05 -0.90
C MET A 45 -23.52 -8.28 0.42
N MET A 46 -23.65 -6.95 0.39
CA MET A 46 -23.80 -6.13 1.61
C MET A 46 -24.99 -6.47 2.50
N THR A 47 -26.02 -7.12 1.96
CA THR A 47 -27.20 -7.54 2.74
C THR A 47 -27.03 -8.93 3.35
N GLN A 48 -25.93 -9.61 3.05
CA GLN A 48 -25.63 -10.94 3.55
C GLN A 48 -24.71 -10.89 4.77
N SER A 49 -24.96 -11.77 5.74
CA SER A 49 -24.12 -11.91 6.94
C SER A 49 -22.68 -12.32 6.64
N SER A 50 -22.42 -12.91 5.47
CA SER A 50 -21.08 -13.31 5.02
C SER A 50 -20.21 -12.13 4.56
N PHE A 51 -20.80 -10.95 4.29
CA PHE A 51 -20.09 -9.78 3.76
C PHE A 51 -18.92 -9.34 4.64
N ALA A 52 -19.17 -9.17 5.94
CA ALA A 52 -18.15 -8.74 6.89
C ALA A 52 -16.97 -9.73 6.93
N SER A 53 -17.25 -11.04 6.93
CA SER A 53 -16.20 -12.07 6.93
C SER A 53 -15.42 -12.16 5.62
N ALA A 54 -16.10 -12.00 4.47
CA ALA A 54 -15.48 -12.03 3.16
C ALA A 54 -14.61 -10.77 2.95
N GLY A 55 -15.15 -9.59 3.25
CA GLY A 55 -14.42 -8.33 3.24
C GLY A 55 -13.19 -8.39 4.15
N TYR A 56 -13.36 -8.83 5.41
CA TYR A 56 -12.25 -9.02 6.33
C TYR A 56 -11.15 -9.90 5.75
N SER A 57 -11.50 -11.04 5.16
CA SER A 57 -10.52 -11.98 4.60
C SER A 57 -9.74 -11.37 3.42
N ILE A 58 -10.44 -10.65 2.53
CA ILE A 58 -9.84 -9.97 1.38
C ILE A 58 -8.87 -8.88 1.85
N PHE A 59 -9.35 -7.94 2.68
CA PHE A 59 -8.52 -6.86 3.21
C PHE A 59 -7.40 -7.39 4.11
N TRP A 60 -7.63 -8.49 4.82
CA TRP A 60 -6.61 -9.13 5.62
C TRP A 60 -5.44 -9.54 4.74
N VAL A 61 -5.66 -10.35 3.72
CA VAL A 61 -4.59 -10.81 2.83
C VAL A 61 -3.95 -9.63 2.10
N PHE A 62 -4.77 -8.72 1.55
CA PHE A 62 -4.29 -7.57 0.80
C PHE A 62 -3.33 -6.71 1.61
N ASN A 63 -3.69 -6.33 2.84
CA ASN A 63 -2.85 -5.45 3.68
C ASN A 63 -1.47 -6.07 3.99
N ARG A 64 -1.34 -7.40 4.04
CA ARG A 64 -0.03 -8.06 4.21
C ARG A 64 0.80 -7.97 2.93
N ILE A 65 0.15 -8.14 1.78
CA ILE A 65 0.81 -7.95 0.48
C ILE A 65 1.29 -6.50 0.36
N GLU A 66 0.47 -5.52 0.77
CA GLU A 66 0.87 -4.11 0.78
C GLU A 66 2.09 -3.86 1.67
N LEU A 67 2.13 -4.44 2.88
CA LEU A 67 3.29 -4.35 3.77
C LEU A 67 4.55 -4.92 3.12
N LEU A 68 4.45 -6.08 2.46
CA LEU A 68 5.58 -6.68 1.75
C LEU A 68 6.05 -5.79 0.60
N CYS A 69 5.12 -5.24 -0.18
CA CYS A 69 5.43 -4.30 -1.26
C CYS A 69 6.13 -3.05 -0.71
N ALA A 70 5.60 -2.43 0.35
CA ALA A 70 6.18 -1.24 0.95
C ALA A 70 7.58 -1.50 1.51
N ALA A 71 7.78 -2.63 2.21
CA ALA A 71 9.08 -3.03 2.73
C ALA A 71 10.10 -3.29 1.60
N LEU A 72 9.68 -3.94 0.52
CA LEU A 72 10.52 -4.22 -0.64
C LEU A 72 10.93 -2.93 -1.37
N VAL A 73 10.00 -2.00 -1.55
CA VAL A 73 10.27 -0.68 -2.15
C VAL A 73 11.23 0.13 -1.29
N LEU A 74 10.99 0.23 0.02
CA LEU A 74 11.90 0.93 0.94
C LEU A 74 13.30 0.32 0.92
N THR A 75 13.39 -1.01 0.92
CA THR A 75 14.67 -1.72 0.82
C THR A 75 15.37 -1.40 -0.50
N GLY A 76 14.65 -1.45 -1.62
CA GLY A 76 15.19 -1.07 -2.93
C GLY A 76 15.72 0.37 -2.93
N VAL A 77 14.95 1.32 -2.39
CA VAL A 77 15.37 2.73 -2.27
C VAL A 77 16.60 2.88 -1.37
N LEU A 78 16.68 2.19 -0.24
CA LEU A 78 17.84 2.21 0.65
C LEU A 78 19.11 1.64 -0.02
N VAL A 79 18.98 0.58 -0.81
CA VAL A 79 20.11 0.03 -1.58
C VAL A 79 20.60 1.04 -2.61
N LEU A 80 19.68 1.68 -3.37
CA LEU A 80 20.02 2.70 -4.36
C LEU A 80 20.64 3.95 -3.68
N TYR A 81 20.13 4.35 -2.52
CA TYR A 81 20.62 5.48 -1.72
C TYR A 81 22.10 5.34 -1.33
N ASN A 82 22.53 4.13 -1.00
CA ASN A 82 23.89 3.83 -0.55
C ASN A 82 24.91 3.78 -1.69
N VAL A 83 24.47 3.60 -2.94
CA VAL A 83 25.39 3.39 -4.06
C VAL A 83 25.41 4.53 -5.07
N GLN A 84 24.32 5.31 -5.19
CA GLN A 84 24.26 6.42 -6.14
C GLN A 84 24.63 7.76 -5.51
N ALA A 85 25.53 8.48 -6.19
CA ALA A 85 25.93 9.85 -5.88
C ALA A 85 24.95 10.89 -6.47
N ASP A 86 23.66 10.56 -6.54
CA ASP A 86 22.64 11.40 -7.16
C ASP A 86 22.34 12.66 -6.31
N SER A 87 21.69 13.64 -6.92
CA SER A 87 21.37 14.94 -6.29
C SER A 87 20.69 14.76 -4.92
N SER A 88 21.29 15.36 -3.89
CA SER A 88 20.93 15.15 -2.48
C SER A 88 19.45 15.43 -2.15
N ARG A 89 18.79 16.31 -2.93
CA ARG A 89 17.37 16.67 -2.74
C ARG A 89 16.43 15.57 -3.22
N ASN A 90 16.60 15.04 -4.43
CA ASN A 90 15.73 13.97 -4.95
C ASN A 90 15.91 12.69 -4.10
N ARG A 91 17.14 12.43 -3.68
CA ARG A 91 17.49 11.31 -2.81
C ARG A 91 16.78 11.33 -1.44
N ARG A 92 16.66 12.49 -0.79
CA ARG A 92 15.91 12.62 0.46
C ARG A 92 14.41 12.43 0.24
N LEU A 93 13.87 12.97 -0.85
CA LEU A 93 12.45 12.84 -1.19
C LEU A 93 12.06 11.38 -1.44
N THR A 94 12.82 10.62 -2.22
CA THR A 94 12.52 9.20 -2.49
C THR A 94 12.56 8.35 -1.21
N LEU A 95 13.49 8.64 -0.30
CA LEU A 95 13.57 7.98 1.00
C LEU A 95 12.37 8.32 1.90
N ILE A 96 11.99 9.60 1.98
CA ILE A 96 10.83 10.04 2.77
C ILE A 96 9.54 9.44 2.21
N LEU A 97 9.36 9.46 0.88
CA LEU A 97 8.16 8.90 0.23
C LEU A 97 8.04 7.39 0.43
N SER A 98 9.15 6.64 0.31
CA SER A 98 9.13 5.19 0.58
C SER A 98 8.87 4.86 2.05
N GLY A 99 9.41 5.66 2.99
CA GLY A 99 9.09 5.55 4.41
C GLY A 99 7.62 5.87 4.71
N LEU A 100 7.06 6.90 4.07
CA LEU A 100 5.64 7.25 4.17
C LEU A 100 4.74 6.11 3.68
N LEU A 101 5.07 5.48 2.55
CA LEU A 101 4.33 4.33 2.02
C LEU A 101 4.31 3.16 3.01
N LEU A 102 5.44 2.89 3.68
CA LEU A 102 5.49 1.87 4.73
C LEU A 102 4.61 2.24 5.93
N ALA A 103 4.63 3.51 6.37
CA ALA A 103 3.79 3.98 7.45
C ALA A 103 2.29 3.82 7.13
N ILE A 104 1.89 4.10 5.88
CA ILE A 104 0.51 3.88 5.41
C ILE A 104 0.15 2.39 5.45
N ALA A 105 0.99 1.51 4.91
CA ALA A 105 0.73 0.06 4.93
C ALA A 105 0.62 -0.51 6.36
N LEU A 106 1.40 0.02 7.30
CA LEU A 106 1.28 -0.31 8.73
C LEU A 106 -0.03 0.20 9.33
N ALA A 107 -0.45 1.43 9.01
CA ALA A 107 -1.71 1.99 9.47
C ALA A 107 -2.90 1.18 8.95
N TYR A 108 -2.88 0.76 7.68
CA TYR A 108 -3.90 -0.14 7.12
C TYR A 108 -3.96 -1.48 7.84
N THR A 109 -2.81 -2.10 8.07
CA THR A 109 -2.74 -3.44 8.65
C THR A 109 -3.13 -3.48 10.12
N TYR A 110 -2.66 -2.50 10.91
CA TYR A 110 -2.71 -2.57 12.37
C TYR A 110 -3.66 -1.57 13.03
N ALA A 111 -4.10 -0.54 12.31
CA ALA A 111 -5.07 0.42 12.84
C ALA A 111 -6.44 0.26 12.16
N LEU A 112 -6.50 0.47 10.84
CA LEU A 112 -7.77 0.53 10.10
C LEU A 112 -8.47 -0.82 9.97
N ALA A 113 -7.76 -1.86 9.51
CA ALA A 113 -8.35 -3.18 9.35
C ALA A 113 -8.98 -3.74 10.64
N PRO A 114 -8.29 -3.75 11.80
CA PRO A 114 -8.90 -4.29 13.01
C PRO A 114 -10.09 -3.45 13.49
N THR A 115 -10.02 -2.11 13.46
CA THR A 115 -11.13 -1.26 13.92
C THR A 115 -12.37 -1.40 13.04
N MET A 116 -12.21 -1.36 11.71
CA MET A 116 -13.33 -1.57 10.79
C MET A 116 -13.95 -2.97 10.96
N SER A 117 -13.13 -3.99 11.17
CA SER A 117 -13.62 -5.36 11.38
C SER A 117 -14.45 -5.47 12.64
N THR A 118 -14.03 -4.83 13.74
CA THR A 118 -14.81 -4.82 14.99
C THR A 118 -16.14 -4.10 14.84
N LEU A 119 -16.19 -3.02 14.06
CA LEU A 119 -17.43 -2.27 13.79
C LEU A 119 -18.36 -3.01 12.82
N GLY A 120 -17.82 -3.84 11.93
CA GLY A 120 -18.58 -4.59 10.93
C GLY A 120 -19.04 -5.98 11.39
N LEU A 121 -18.45 -6.52 12.46
CA LEU A 121 -18.85 -7.82 13.03
C LEU A 121 -20.10 -7.66 13.90
N GLN A 122 -21.22 -8.19 13.41
CA GLN A 122 -22.44 -8.30 14.20
C GLN A 122 -22.32 -9.47 15.18
N LEU A 123 -21.80 -9.19 16.39
CA LEU A 123 -21.61 -10.20 17.44
C LEU A 123 -22.93 -10.71 18.03
N ASN A 124 -24.02 -9.96 17.87
CA ASN A 124 -25.33 -10.32 18.41
C ASN A 124 -26.29 -10.73 17.29
N LEU A 125 -26.47 -12.04 17.13
CA LEU A 125 -27.35 -12.64 16.10
C LEU A 125 -28.85 -12.39 16.35
N PHE A 126 -29.21 -11.92 17.54
CA PHE A 126 -30.59 -11.68 17.95
C PHE A 126 -31.00 -10.21 17.88
N GLU A 127 -30.05 -9.30 17.65
CA GLU A 127 -30.40 -7.91 17.35
C GLU A 127 -30.59 -7.73 15.84
N PRO A 128 -31.63 -6.97 15.41
CA PRO A 128 -31.77 -6.59 14.01
C PRO A 128 -30.50 -5.85 13.56
N ALA A 129 -30.06 -6.08 12.31
CA ALA A 129 -28.91 -5.41 11.72
C ALA A 129 -28.99 -3.90 11.98
N ALA A 130 -28.18 -3.43 12.94
CA ALA A 130 -28.16 -2.05 13.33
C ALA A 130 -27.74 -1.20 12.12
N ALA A 131 -28.30 0.01 12.03
CA ALA A 131 -27.86 1.00 11.06
C ALA A 131 -26.33 1.13 11.11
N ILE A 132 -25.69 1.25 9.94
CA ILE A 132 -24.24 1.37 9.81
C ILE A 132 -23.73 2.40 10.83
N PRO A 133 -22.84 2.01 11.77
CA PRO A 133 -22.37 2.94 12.79
C PRO A 133 -21.73 4.16 12.15
N ALA A 134 -22.05 5.37 12.62
CA ALA A 134 -21.44 6.60 12.09
C ALA A 134 -19.90 6.61 12.17
N ALA A 135 -19.33 5.83 13.10
CA ALA A 135 -17.88 5.61 13.20
C ALA A 135 -17.30 4.87 11.98
N MET A 136 -18.09 4.04 11.28
CA MET A 136 -17.67 3.33 10.08
C MET A 136 -17.44 4.31 8.91
N ASP A 137 -18.34 5.28 8.73
CA ASP A 137 -18.20 6.32 7.70
C ASP A 137 -16.94 7.16 7.91
N GLN A 138 -16.63 7.49 9.18
CA GLN A 138 -15.42 8.22 9.52
C GLN A 138 -14.15 7.39 9.20
N MET A 139 -14.18 6.08 9.45
CA MET A 139 -13.08 5.18 9.08
C MET A 139 -12.92 5.08 7.56
N HIS A 140 -14.01 5.06 6.79
CA HIS A 140 -13.94 5.06 5.32
C HIS A 140 -13.32 6.35 4.77
N TRP A 141 -13.62 7.51 5.36
CA TRP A 141 -12.94 8.76 5.02
C TRP A 141 -11.44 8.71 5.35
N GLY A 142 -11.08 8.14 6.50
CA GLY A 142 -9.69 7.91 6.88
C GLY A 142 -8.95 7.03 5.87
N TYR A 143 -9.57 5.92 5.47
CA TYR A 143 -9.07 5.03 4.42
C TYR A 143 -8.83 5.79 3.10
N TRP A 144 -9.84 6.48 2.57
CA TRP A 144 -9.72 7.20 1.30
C TRP A 144 -8.64 8.29 1.33
N THR A 145 -8.49 8.98 2.46
CA THR A 145 -7.45 10.01 2.63
C THR A 145 -6.05 9.39 2.54
N LEU A 146 -5.84 8.28 3.24
CA LEU A 146 -4.57 7.53 3.18
C LEU A 146 -4.34 6.94 1.79
N GLU A 147 -5.40 6.52 1.10
CA GLU A 147 -5.31 5.90 -0.22
C GLU A 147 -4.88 6.92 -1.27
N LEU A 148 -5.50 8.10 -1.29
CA LEU A 148 -5.06 9.21 -2.14
C LEU A 148 -3.62 9.62 -1.84
N THR A 149 -3.23 9.64 -0.57
CA THR A 149 -1.86 9.94 -0.15
C THR A 149 -0.89 8.87 -0.66
N LYS A 150 -1.26 7.59 -0.57
CA LYS A 150 -0.50 6.45 -1.08
C LYS A 150 -0.30 6.56 -2.59
N LEU A 151 -1.38 6.79 -3.35
CA LEU A 151 -1.33 6.95 -4.80
C LEU A 151 -0.41 8.11 -5.22
N ALA A 152 -0.54 9.26 -4.56
CA ALA A 152 0.31 10.42 -4.85
C ALA A 152 1.79 10.16 -4.53
N ALA A 153 2.08 9.59 -3.35
CA ALA A 153 3.44 9.27 -2.94
C ALA A 153 4.09 8.22 -3.84
N ALA A 154 3.38 7.14 -4.13
CA ALA A 154 3.86 6.06 -4.98
C ALA A 154 4.02 6.50 -6.44
N GLY A 155 3.09 7.28 -7.00
CA GLY A 155 3.21 7.83 -8.35
C GLY A 155 4.40 8.78 -8.51
N THR A 156 4.64 9.62 -7.49
CA THR A 156 5.82 10.51 -7.44
C THR A 156 7.11 9.68 -7.36
N LEU A 157 7.14 8.65 -6.50
CA LEU A 157 8.28 7.76 -6.33
C LEU A 157 8.57 6.98 -7.62
N LEU A 158 7.53 6.42 -8.26
CA LEU A 158 7.62 5.70 -9.52
C LEU A 158 8.21 6.58 -10.63
N THR A 159 7.71 7.82 -10.75
CA THR A 159 8.20 8.79 -11.73
C THR A 159 9.67 9.16 -11.47
N SER A 160 10.05 9.35 -10.21
CA SER A 160 11.43 9.68 -9.84
C SER A 160 12.38 8.52 -10.13
N LEU A 161 12.00 7.28 -9.74
CA LEU A 161 12.77 6.09 -10.03
C LEU A 161 12.85 5.79 -11.53
N TYR A 162 11.82 6.08 -12.32
CA TYR A 162 11.85 5.84 -13.76
C TYR A 162 12.69 6.87 -14.52
N ARG A 163 12.62 8.15 -14.13
CA ARG A 163 13.33 9.26 -14.80
C ARG A 163 14.83 9.27 -14.55
N ASN A 164 15.28 8.75 -13.41
CA ASN A 164 16.70 8.64 -13.06
C ASN A 164 17.14 7.17 -13.10
N PRO A 165 17.34 6.58 -14.29
CA PRO A 165 17.93 5.26 -14.40
C PRO A 165 19.38 5.25 -13.88
N ALA A 166 19.66 4.30 -12.98
CA ALA A 166 20.98 4.07 -12.38
C ALA A 166 21.99 3.47 -13.36
#